data_AF-S4PEN2-F1
#
_entry.id   AF-S4PEN2-F1
#
_cell.length_a   1.000
_cell.length_b   1.000
_cell.length_c   1.000
_cell.angle_alpha   90.00
_cell.angle_beta   90.00
_cell.angle_gamma   90.00
#
_symmetry.space_group_name_H-M   'P 1'
#
loop_
_entity.id
_entity.type
_entity.pdbx_description
1 polymer ?
#
loop_
_entity_poly.entity_id
_entity_poly.type
_entity_poly.pdbx_seq_one_letter_code
_entity_poly.pdbx_strand_id
1 'polypeptide(L)'
;MSADNIEKLYQNYGILADAKDDIAKHEKEYLEILAAVKGSDKEKRLASQFIAKFFNSFPNLADQAIEAQFDLCEDDDVAIRKQAIKDLPIMCKNNREHTTRIADILAQLLQSEDATE
;
A
#
# COMPACT_ATOMS: atom_id res chain seq x y z
N MET A 1 -15.58 5.18 15.87
CA MET A 1 -14.11 5.24 15.81
C MET A 1 -13.56 4.46 14.62
N SER A 2 -13.82 3.15 14.44
CA SER A 2 -13.34 2.43 13.24
C SER A 2 -14.10 2.76 11.94
N ALA A 3 -15.40 3.07 12.01
CA ALA A 3 -16.16 3.47 10.83
C ALA A 3 -15.69 4.82 10.24
N ASP A 4 -15.40 5.79 11.13
CA ASP A 4 -14.96 7.14 10.75
C ASP A 4 -13.64 7.11 9.97
N ASN A 5 -12.70 6.24 10.36
CA ASN A 5 -11.41 6.13 9.67
C ASN A 5 -11.53 5.47 8.28
N ILE A 6 -12.42 4.49 8.12
CA ILE A 6 -12.69 3.86 6.82
C ILE A 6 -13.30 4.89 5.86
N GLU A 7 -14.28 5.67 6.33
CA GLU A 7 -14.84 6.76 5.52
C GLU A 7 -13.76 7.78 5.14
N LYS A 8 -12.87 8.13 6.06
CA LYS A 8 -11.74 9.02 5.79
C LYS A 8 -10.79 8.46 4.73
N LEU A 9 -10.50 7.17 4.76
CA LEU A 9 -9.69 6.51 3.71
C LEU A 9 -10.34 6.60 2.33
N TYR A 10 -11.65 6.38 2.26
CA TYR A 10 -12.39 6.54 0.99
C TYR A 10 -12.43 8.00 0.52
N GLN A 11 -12.55 8.96 1.45
CA GLN A 11 -12.47 10.39 1.11
C GLN A 11 -11.10 10.74 0.53
N ASN A 12 -10.02 10.31 1.19
CA ASN A 12 -8.65 10.52 0.71
C ASN A 12 -8.43 9.87 -0.65
N TYR A 13 -8.91 8.65 -0.84
CA TYR A 13 -8.90 7.98 -2.14
C TYR A 13 -9.63 8.79 -3.22
N GLY A 14 -10.82 9.31 -2.90
CA GLY A 14 -11.61 10.14 -3.82
C GLY A 14 -10.84 11.40 -4.23
N ILE A 15 -10.26 12.12 -3.25
CA ILE A 15 -9.44 13.31 -3.50
C ILE A 15 -8.28 12.97 -4.43
N LEU A 16 -7.53 11.90 -4.16
CA LEU A 16 -6.39 11.47 -4.98
C LEU A 16 -6.83 11.03 -6.39
N ALA A 17 -7.95 10.32 -6.50
CA ALA A 17 -8.48 9.87 -7.79
C ALA A 17 -8.96 11.04 -8.67
N ASP A 18 -9.55 12.07 -8.06
CA ASP A 18 -10.09 13.23 -8.75
C ASP A 18 -9.04 14.30 -9.07
N ALA A 19 -7.91 14.29 -8.34
CA ALA A 19 -6.86 15.30 -8.47
C ALA A 19 -6.12 15.30 -9.83
N LYS A 20 -6.14 14.20 -10.58
CA LYS A 20 -5.48 14.07 -11.91
C LYS A 20 -4.04 14.62 -11.90
N ASP A 21 -3.79 15.73 -12.60
CA ASP A 21 -2.47 16.38 -12.71
C ASP A 21 -2.03 17.09 -11.41
N ASP A 22 -2.98 17.45 -10.54
CA ASP A 22 -2.73 18.10 -9.26
C ASP A 22 -2.49 17.11 -8.11
N ILE A 23 -2.43 15.79 -8.39
CA ILE A 23 -2.28 14.75 -7.37
C ILE A 23 -1.05 14.97 -6.47
N ALA A 24 0.03 15.52 -7.01
CA ALA A 24 1.24 15.83 -6.24
C ALA A 24 1.00 16.87 -5.11
N LYS A 25 -0.06 17.69 -5.18
CA LYS A 25 -0.44 18.63 -4.12
C LYS A 25 -1.16 17.94 -2.95
N HIS A 26 -1.59 16.70 -3.14
CA HIS A 26 -2.34 15.90 -2.18
C HIS A 26 -1.46 14.88 -1.44
N GLU A 27 -0.20 15.26 -1.21
CA GLU A 27 0.77 14.44 -0.47
C GLU A 27 0.25 14.08 0.93
N LYS A 28 -0.45 15.02 1.57
CA LYS A 28 -1.03 14.82 2.91
C LYS A 28 -2.04 13.67 2.93
N GLU A 29 -2.94 13.62 1.95
CA GLU A 29 -3.95 12.57 1.84
C GLU A 29 -3.29 11.20 1.60
N TYR A 30 -2.22 11.15 0.83
CA TYR A 30 -1.44 9.92 0.63
C TYR A 30 -0.70 9.49 1.90
N LEU A 31 -0.09 10.42 2.65
CA LEU A 31 0.52 10.14 3.96
C LEU A 31 -0.47 9.58 4.97
N GLU A 32 -1.71 10.06 4.96
CA GLU A 32 -2.76 9.51 5.82
C GLU A 32 -3.14 8.08 5.43
N ILE A 33 -3.15 7.74 4.13
CA ILE A 33 -3.34 6.37 3.65
C ILE A 33 -2.17 5.48 4.10
N LEU A 34 -0.94 5.96 4.00
CA LEU A 34 0.25 5.25 4.48
C LEU A 34 0.19 4.98 5.98
N ALA A 35 -0.29 5.94 6.78
CA ALA A 35 -0.43 5.75 8.22
C ALA A 35 -1.48 4.69 8.60
N ALA A 36 -2.45 4.42 7.72
CA ALA A 36 -3.54 3.49 7.99
C ALA A 36 -3.14 2.01 7.99
N VAL A 37 -1.91 1.67 7.57
CA VAL A 37 -1.36 0.31 7.75
C VAL A 37 -1.22 -0.10 9.22
N LYS A 38 -1.27 0.88 10.14
CA LYS A 38 -1.28 0.66 11.59
C LYS A 38 -2.69 0.65 12.21
N GLY A 39 -3.72 0.71 11.37
CA GLY A 39 -5.12 0.71 11.78
C GLY A 39 -5.69 -0.69 12.01
N SER A 40 -7.02 -0.81 11.94
CA SER A 40 -7.74 -2.09 11.96
C SER A 40 -7.55 -2.89 10.67
N ASP A 41 -7.88 -4.18 10.69
CA ASP A 41 -7.76 -5.08 9.54
C ASP A 41 -8.46 -4.54 8.28
N LYS A 42 -9.60 -3.87 8.46
CA LYS A 42 -10.33 -3.23 7.35
C LYS A 42 -9.58 -2.03 6.79
N GLU A 43 -8.96 -1.22 7.64
CA GLU A 43 -8.15 -0.07 7.23
C GLU A 43 -6.91 -0.55 6.48
N LYS A 44 -6.22 -1.56 7.00
CA LYS A 44 -5.04 -2.17 6.39
C LYS A 44 -5.32 -2.72 4.99
N ARG A 45 -6.43 -3.45 4.79
CA ARG A 45 -6.83 -3.96 3.47
C ARG A 45 -7.08 -2.86 2.45
N LEU A 46 -7.64 -1.72 2.87
CA LEU A 46 -7.83 -0.56 2.00
C LEU A 46 -6.51 0.16 1.74
N ALA A 47 -5.69 0.33 2.78
CA ALA A 47 -4.38 0.95 2.68
C ALA A 47 -3.52 0.23 1.64
N SER A 48 -3.41 -1.10 1.67
CA SER A 48 -2.67 -1.89 0.65
C SER A 48 -3.01 -1.47 -0.78
N GLN A 49 -4.31 -1.50 -1.09
CA GLN A 49 -4.81 -1.23 -2.44
C GLN A 49 -4.56 0.22 -2.85
N PHE A 50 -4.73 1.15 -1.92
CA PHE A 50 -4.59 2.58 -2.20
C PHE A 50 -3.13 3.00 -2.33
N ILE A 51 -2.24 2.44 -1.49
CA ILE A 51 -0.80 2.64 -1.55
C ILE A 51 -0.30 2.24 -2.93
N ALA A 52 -0.58 1.00 -3.36
CA ALA A 52 -0.13 0.50 -4.65
C ALA A 52 -0.72 1.25 -5.84
N LYS A 53 -1.98 1.70 -5.74
CA LYS A 53 -2.64 2.47 -6.80
C LYS A 53 -1.99 3.82 -7.05
N PHE A 54 -1.68 4.56 -5.99
CA PHE A 54 -1.17 5.94 -6.10
C PHE A 54 0.36 6.03 -5.98
N PHE A 55 1.06 4.92 -5.78
CA PHE A 55 2.52 4.84 -5.63
C PHE A 55 3.29 5.66 -6.68
N ASN A 56 2.95 5.48 -7.96
CA ASN A 56 3.64 6.15 -9.07
C ASN A 56 3.44 7.68 -9.09
N SER A 57 2.43 8.19 -8.40
CA SER A 57 2.13 9.62 -8.33
C SER A 57 2.95 10.35 -7.27
N PHE A 58 3.56 9.61 -6.34
CA PHE A 58 4.31 10.16 -5.20
C PHE A 58 5.73 9.58 -5.12
N PRO A 59 6.61 9.84 -6.10
CA PRO A 59 7.97 9.31 -6.09
C PRO A 59 8.78 9.75 -4.85
N ASN A 60 8.49 10.93 -4.30
CA ASN A 60 9.14 11.43 -3.07
C ASN A 60 8.81 10.59 -1.82
N LEU A 61 7.72 9.83 -1.86
CA LEU A 61 7.26 8.97 -0.77
C LEU A 61 7.44 7.48 -1.09
N ALA A 62 8.18 7.15 -2.16
CA ALA A 62 8.29 5.78 -2.64
C ALA A 62 8.89 4.83 -1.59
N ASP A 63 9.97 5.23 -0.91
CA ASP A 63 10.56 4.39 0.14
C ASP A 63 9.59 4.14 1.30
N GLN A 64 8.88 5.18 1.75
CA GLN A 64 7.91 5.07 2.83
C GLN A 64 6.70 4.21 2.43
N ALA A 65 6.27 4.31 1.17
CA ALA A 65 5.18 3.48 0.63
C ALA A 65 5.58 2.02 0.47
N ILE A 66 6.82 1.74 0.08
CA ILE A 66 7.36 0.37 0.04
C ILE A 66 7.42 -0.22 1.45
N GLU A 67 7.95 0.52 2.42
CA GLU A 67 8.00 0.06 3.82
C GLU A 67 6.60 -0.21 4.38
N ALA A 68 5.66 0.71 4.17
CA ALA A 68 4.27 0.50 4.59
C ALA A 68 3.62 -0.73 3.92
N GLN A 69 3.94 -1.01 2.65
CA GLN A 69 3.44 -2.19 1.96
C GLN A 69 4.09 -3.49 2.48
N PHE A 70 5.37 -3.45 2.84
CA PHE A 70 6.06 -4.59 3.45
C PHE A 70 5.56 -4.89 4.86
N ASP A 71 5.27 -3.87 5.66
CA ASP A 71 4.60 -4.05 6.96
C ASP A 71 3.29 -4.86 6.80
N LEU A 72 2.53 -4.62 5.73
CA LEU A 72 1.32 -5.38 5.41
C LEU A 72 1.59 -6.80 4.88
N CYS A 73 2.74 -7.04 4.26
CA CYS A 73 3.17 -8.37 3.85
C CYS A 73 3.60 -9.24 5.05
N GLU A 74 3.79 -8.64 6.22
CA GLU A 74 4.15 -9.34 7.47
C GLU A 74 2.97 -9.36 8.47
N ASP A 75 1.76 -9.01 8.04
CA ASP A 75 0.59 -8.92 8.91
C ASP A 75 0.13 -10.28 9.46
N ASP A 76 -0.42 -10.30 10.68
CA ASP A 76 -0.96 -11.51 11.30
C ASP A 76 -2.14 -12.12 10.50
N ASP A 77 -2.95 -11.29 9.82
CA ASP A 77 -4.04 -11.75 8.95
C ASP A 77 -3.51 -12.14 7.55
N VAL A 78 -3.54 -13.44 7.26
CA VAL A 78 -3.20 -14.04 5.96
C VAL A 78 -3.89 -13.33 4.80
N ALA A 79 -5.15 -12.91 4.96
CA ALA A 79 -5.87 -12.24 3.88
C ALA A 79 -5.35 -10.83 3.60
N ILE A 80 -4.75 -10.16 4.60
CA ILE A 80 -4.05 -8.87 4.41
C ILE A 80 -2.75 -9.13 3.68
N ARG A 81 -1.94 -10.09 4.12
CA ARG A 81 -0.67 -10.42 3.46
C ARG A 81 -0.86 -10.77 1.99
N LYS A 82 -1.82 -11.64 1.67
CA LYS A 82 -2.14 -12.03 0.29
C LYS A 82 -2.55 -10.83 -0.58
N GLN A 83 -3.30 -9.89 -0.02
CA GLN A 83 -3.66 -8.66 -0.73
C GLN A 83 -2.43 -7.80 -0.97
N ALA A 84 -1.58 -7.62 0.05
CA ALA A 84 -0.37 -6.82 -0.05
C ALA A 84 0.62 -7.38 -1.09
N ILE A 85 0.84 -8.69 -1.08
CA ILE A 85 1.67 -9.43 -2.04
C ILE A 85 1.15 -9.25 -3.47
N LYS A 86 -0.18 -9.35 -3.65
CA LYS A 86 -0.81 -9.16 -4.97
C LYS A 86 -0.65 -7.75 -5.52
N ASP A 87 -0.51 -6.76 -4.64
CA ASP A 87 -0.39 -5.35 -4.98
C ASP A 87 1.08 -4.93 -5.25
N LEU A 88 2.08 -5.65 -4.72
CA LEU A 88 3.51 -5.38 -4.95
C LEU A 88 3.92 -5.25 -6.44
N PRO A 89 3.48 -6.13 -7.36
CA PRO A 89 3.80 -6.00 -8.78
C PRO A 89 3.33 -4.68 -9.41
N ILE A 90 2.27 -4.08 -8.89
CA ILE A 90 1.73 -2.80 -9.40
C ILE A 90 2.72 -1.67 -9.14
N MET A 91 3.42 -1.71 -8.00
CA MET A 91 4.42 -0.73 -7.59
C MET A 91 5.72 -0.83 -8.44
N CYS A 92 6.02 -2.01 -8.98
CA CYS A 92 7.18 -2.22 -9.86
C CYS A 92 6.99 -1.67 -11.28
N LYS A 93 5.74 -1.52 -11.75
CA LYS A 93 5.44 -1.36 -13.19
C LYS A 93 6.13 -0.17 -13.85
N ASN A 94 6.38 0.90 -13.10
CA ASN A 94 7.04 2.11 -13.60
C ASN A 94 8.34 2.46 -12.84
N ASN A 95 8.74 1.68 -11.82
CA ASN A 95 9.89 1.99 -10.96
C ASN A 95 10.90 0.84 -10.95
N ARG A 96 11.79 0.84 -11.94
CA ARG A 96 12.83 -0.20 -12.08
C ARG A 96 13.78 -0.25 -10.89
N GLU A 97 14.02 0.88 -10.23
CA GLU A 97 14.92 0.96 -9.08
C GLU A 97 14.43 0.15 -7.87
N HIS A 98 13.11 0.06 -7.68
CA HIS A 98 12.51 -0.68 -6.58
C HIS A 98 12.21 -2.14 -6.92
N THR A 99 12.33 -2.52 -8.20
CA THR A 99 11.99 -3.86 -8.66
C THR A 99 12.86 -4.93 -8.00
N THR A 100 14.16 -4.70 -7.85
CA THR A 100 15.07 -5.66 -7.18
C THR A 100 14.67 -5.86 -5.72
N ARG A 101 14.44 -4.77 -4.97
CA ARG A 101 14.03 -4.83 -3.56
C ARG A 101 12.71 -5.59 -3.38
N ILE A 102 11.73 -5.34 -4.25
CA ILE A 102 10.43 -6.03 -4.20
C ILE A 102 10.59 -7.52 -4.60
N ALA A 103 11.43 -7.83 -5.58
CA ALA A 103 11.72 -9.21 -5.97
C ALA A 103 12.38 -10.00 -4.84
N ASP A 104 13.33 -9.39 -4.11
CA ASP A 104 13.99 -10.00 -2.96
C ASP A 104 12.99 -10.33 -1.84
N ILE A 105 12.05 -9.42 -1.55
CA ILE A 105 10.99 -9.66 -0.56
C ILE A 105 10.05 -10.78 -1.01
N LEU A 106 9.62 -10.78 -2.29
CA LEU A 106 8.80 -11.88 -2.82
C LEU A 106 9.52 -13.24 -2.70
N ALA A 107 10.84 -13.28 -2.91
CA ALA A 107 11.63 -14.48 -2.73
C ALA A 107 11.73 -14.93 -1.26
N GLN A 108 11.74 -13.98 -0.31
CA GLN A 108 11.67 -14.28 1.13
C GLN A 108 10.30 -14.84 1.51
N LEU A 109 9.22 -14.27 0.97
CA LEU A 109 7.85 -14.70 1.23
C LEU A 109 7.55 -16.12 0.73
N LEU A 110 8.28 -16.63 -0.26
CA LEU A 110 8.22 -18.05 -0.67
C LEU A 110 8.61 -19.03 0.43
N GLN A 111 9.24 -18.56 1.51
CA GLN A 111 9.57 -19.37 2.69
C GLN A 111 8.42 -19.44 3.69
N SER A 112 7.30 -18.73 3.45
CA SER A 112 6.09 -18.83 4.27
C SER A 112 5.56 -20.27 4.28
N GLU A 113 5.13 -20.74 5.45
CA GLU A 113 4.51 -22.05 5.61
C GLU A 113 3.02 -22.08 5.22
N ASP A 114 2.42 -20.91 4.95
CA ASP A 114 1.04 -20.82 4.47
C ASP A 114 0.95 -21.21 2.99
N ALA A 115 0.43 -22.40 2.71
CA ALA A 115 0.34 -22.93 1.35
C ALA A 115 -0.60 -22.15 0.41
N THR A 116 -1.39 -21.21 0.93
CA THR A 116 -2.32 -20.40 0.14
C THR A 116 -1.77 -19.02 -0.20
N GLU A 117 -0.74 -18.58 0.52
CA GLU A 117 0.03 -17.35 0.31
C GLU A 117 1.00 -17.50 -0.87
#